data_AF-A0A2K5APV7-F1
#
_entry.id   AF-A0A2K5APV7-F1
#
_cell.length_a   1.000
_cell.length_b   1.000
_cell.length_c   1.000
_cell.angle_alpha   90.00
_cell.angle_beta   90.00
_cell.angle_gamma   90.00
#
_symmetry.space_group_name_H-M   'P 1'
#
loop_
_entity.id
_entity.type
_entity.pdbx_description
1 polymer ?
#
loop_
_entity_poly.entity_id
_entity_poly.type
_entity_poly.pdbx_seq_one_letter_code
_entity_poly.pdbx_strand_id
1 'polypeptide(L)'
;MLRKVCTSIKAVWEGMQGVKVRVTIRVEVDEHGKAATSMLESLLPDNIGIPEGLSIDFHTDGTSLLLIFEVSLEEGDKRISSFIYTIDEVLEHISTMARVMDIGVDEIQ
;
A
#
# COMPACT_ATOMS: atom_id res chain seq x y z
N MET A 1 -12.78 -3.00 -14.40
CA MET A 1 -13.67 -2.65 -13.26
C MET A 1 -13.02 -3.25 -12.02
N LEU A 2 -12.39 -2.49 -11.11
CA LEU A 2 -11.78 -3.11 -9.91
C LEU A 2 -12.92 -3.74 -9.10
N ARG A 3 -12.91 -5.06 -8.98
CA ARG A 3 -14.02 -5.79 -8.36
C ARG A 3 -13.89 -5.89 -6.84
N LYS A 4 -12.72 -5.55 -6.28
CA LYS A 4 -12.46 -5.63 -4.84
C LYS A 4 -11.14 -4.97 -4.45
N VAL A 5 -11.17 -4.10 -3.44
CA VAL A 5 -9.98 -3.78 -2.65
C VAL A 5 -10.10 -4.59 -1.36
N CYS A 6 -9.13 -5.47 -1.11
CA CYS A 6 -9.06 -6.24 0.12
C CYS A 6 -7.92 -5.70 0.98
N THR A 7 -8.28 -4.91 1.98
CA THR A 7 -7.33 -4.34 2.93
C THR A 7 -7.28 -5.22 4.18
N SER A 8 -6.07 -5.61 4.58
CA SER A 8 -5.84 -6.31 5.84
C SER A 8 -4.78 -5.56 6.65
N ILE A 9 -5.15 -5.15 7.86
CA ILE A 9 -4.23 -4.51 8.79
C ILE A 9 -3.91 -5.51 9.89
N LYS A 10 -2.61 -5.78 10.10
CA LYS A 10 -2.14 -6.65 11.18
C LYS A 10 -1.14 -5.90 12.04
N ALA A 11 -1.58 -5.45 13.21
CA ALA A 11 -0.68 -4.99 14.25
C ALA A 11 -0.13 -6.19 15.02
N VAL A 12 1.19 -6.24 15.21
CA VAL A 12 1.86 -7.26 16.03
C VAL A 12 2.60 -6.55 17.16
N TRP A 13 2.22 -6.87 18.40
CA TRP A 13 2.90 -6.39 19.59
C TRP A 13 4.08 -7.31 19.94
N GLU A 14 5.31 -6.79 19.97
CA GLU A 14 6.53 -7.55 20.30
C GLU A 14 7.12 -7.16 21.66
N GLY A 15 6.29 -7.14 22.71
CA GLY A 15 6.77 -7.02 24.09
C GLY A 15 7.25 -5.62 24.50
N MET A 16 8.14 -5.55 25.49
CA MET A 16 8.58 -4.29 26.15
C MET A 16 9.44 -3.35 25.27
N GLN A 17 9.61 -3.62 23.97
CA GLN A 17 10.51 -2.86 23.08
C GLN A 17 9.82 -2.15 21.92
N GLY A 18 8.47 -2.17 21.84
CA GLY A 18 7.72 -1.40 20.85
C GLY A 18 6.65 -2.21 20.11
N VAL A 19 6.03 -1.57 19.12
CA VAL A 19 4.98 -2.12 18.27
C VAL A 19 5.48 -2.26 16.85
N LYS A 20 5.33 -3.44 16.26
CA LYS A 20 5.50 -3.62 14.82
C LYS A 20 4.14 -3.57 14.14
N VAL A 21 3.94 -2.59 13.27
CA VAL A 21 2.72 -2.46 12.48
C VAL A 21 3.00 -2.94 11.07
N ARG A 22 2.22 -3.92 10.60
CA ARG A 22 2.21 -4.38 9.21
C ARG A 22 0.85 -4.11 8.60
N VAL A 23 0.84 -3.37 7.49
CA VAL A 23 -0.36 -3.16 6.68
C VAL A 23 -0.17 -3.89 5.36
N THR A 24 -1.15 -4.70 4.97
CA THR A 24 -1.12 -5.43 3.71
C THR A 24 -2.37 -5.10 2.92
N ILE A 25 -2.18 -4.45 1.78
CA ILE A 25 -3.26 -4.00 0.90
C ILE A 25 -3.19 -4.81 -0.38
N ARG A 26 -4.30 -5.45 -0.75
CA ARG A 26 -4.44 -6.12 -2.03
C ARG A 26 -5.47 -5.42 -2.88
N VAL A 27 -5.06 -5.04 -4.09
CA VAL A 27 -5.88 -4.34 -5.07
C VAL A 27 -6.11 -5.28 -6.26
N GLU A 28 -7.37 -5.66 -6.54
CA GLU A 28 -7.71 -6.59 -7.62
C GLU A 28 -8.07 -5.86 -8.92
N VAL A 29 -7.16 -5.89 -9.90
CA VAL A 29 -7.15 -4.96 -11.06
C VAL A 29 -7.88 -5.50 -12.31
N ASP A 30 -8.18 -6.82 -12.37
CA ASP A 30 -8.84 -7.57 -13.47
C ASP A 30 -7.93 -8.18 -14.58
N GLU A 31 -8.52 -9.04 -15.42
CA GLU A 31 -8.04 -10.35 -15.91
C GLU A 31 -6.90 -10.36 -16.96
N HIS A 32 -6.49 -9.21 -17.50
CA HIS A 32 -5.55 -9.20 -18.64
C HIS A 32 -4.06 -9.08 -18.27
N GLY A 33 -3.70 -9.19 -16.99
CA GLY A 33 -2.29 -9.36 -16.54
C GLY A 33 -1.42 -8.09 -16.61
N LYS A 34 -1.78 -7.15 -17.49
CA LYS A 34 -0.95 -6.00 -17.84
C LYS A 34 -1.18 -4.79 -16.94
N ALA A 35 -2.41 -4.55 -16.49
CA ALA A 35 -2.74 -3.37 -15.70
C ALA A 35 -1.99 -3.33 -14.36
N ALA A 36 -2.02 -4.42 -13.58
CA ALA A 36 -1.30 -4.49 -12.31
C ALA A 36 0.22 -4.34 -12.48
N THR A 37 0.78 -4.88 -13.57
CA THR A 37 2.20 -4.74 -13.90
C THR A 37 2.55 -3.29 -14.24
N SER A 38 1.74 -2.64 -15.08
CA SER A 38 1.95 -1.23 -15.45
C SER A 38 1.75 -0.28 -14.27
N MET A 39 0.83 -0.58 -13.35
CA MET A 39 0.68 0.15 -12.09
C MET A 39 1.94 0.00 -11.23
N LEU A 40 2.46 -1.23 -11.06
CA LEU A 40 3.69 -1.48 -10.32
C LEU A 40 4.89 -0.72 -10.92
N GLU A 41 5.07 -0.79 -12.24
CA GLU A 41 6.14 -0.07 -12.95
C GLU A 41 6.01 1.46 -12.83
N SER A 42 4.80 1.97 -12.59
CA SER A 42 4.56 3.41 -12.39
C SER A 42 4.78 3.84 -10.93
N LEU A 43 4.58 2.93 -9.96
CA LEU A 43 4.81 3.17 -8.53
C LEU A 43 6.30 3.06 -8.14
N LEU A 44 7.07 2.17 -8.78
CA LEU A 44 8.51 2.00 -8.50
C LEU A 44 9.40 3.24 -8.75
N PRO A 45 9.20 4.04 -9.81
CA PRO A 45 9.95 5.28 -10.03
C PRO A 45 9.42 6.46 -9.21
N ASP A 46 8.25 6.35 -8.60
CA ASP A 46 7.72 7.42 -7.75
C ASP A 46 8.57 7.49 -6.47
N ASN A 47 9.17 8.66 -6.24
CA ASN A 47 10.04 8.95 -5.11
C ASN A 47 9.22 9.02 -3.82
N ILE A 48 8.60 7.91 -3.41
CA ILE A 48 7.99 7.80 -2.10
C ILE A 48 9.12 8.03 -1.12
N GLY A 49 9.12 9.17 -0.44
CA GLY A 49 10.12 9.54 0.54
C GLY A 49 9.96 8.66 1.77
N ILE A 50 10.36 7.39 1.67
CA ILE A 50 10.17 6.37 2.70
C ILE A 50 10.84 6.88 3.99
N PRO A 51 10.06 7.22 5.03
CA PRO A 51 10.61 7.70 6.28
C PRO A 51 11.51 6.66 6.94
N GLU A 52 12.45 7.09 7.77
CA GLU A 52 13.36 6.19 8.48
C GLU A 52 12.59 5.18 9.34
N GLY A 53 12.85 3.89 9.12
CA GLY A 53 12.18 2.78 9.82
C GLY A 53 10.85 2.35 9.19
N LEU A 54 10.43 2.95 8.07
CA LEU A 54 9.37 2.42 7.20
C LEU A 54 9.99 1.51 6.14
N SER A 55 9.34 0.39 5.87
CA SER A 55 9.60 -0.46 4.71
C SER A 55 8.32 -0.57 3.87
N ILE A 56 8.48 -0.47 2.56
CA ILE A 56 7.39 -0.62 1.60
C ILE A 56 7.84 -1.63 0.55
N ASP A 57 7.07 -2.70 0.40
CA ASP A 57 7.26 -3.70 -0.65
C ASP A 57 6.03 -3.75 -1.54
N PHE A 58 6.27 -3.85 -2.84
CA PHE A 58 5.23 -3.98 -3.86
C PHE A 58 5.43 -5.28 -4.65
N HIS A 59 4.36 -6.04 -4.82
CA HIS A 59 4.35 -7.28 -5.59
C HIS A 59 3.13 -7.33 -6.51
N THR A 60 3.24 -8.06 -7.60
CA THR A 60 2.10 -8.33 -8.49
C THR A 60 2.13 -9.78 -8.96
N ASP A 61 0.95 -10.39 -9.10
CA ASP A 61 0.74 -11.67 -9.79
C ASP A 61 0.20 -11.47 -11.22
N GLY A 62 0.17 -10.21 -11.69
CA GLY A 62 -0.42 -9.78 -12.96
C GLY A 62 -1.91 -9.44 -12.85
N THR A 63 -2.63 -10.04 -11.91
CA THR A 63 -4.08 -9.81 -11.70
C THR A 63 -4.39 -8.94 -10.49
N SER A 64 -3.46 -8.88 -9.54
CA SER A 64 -3.56 -8.10 -8.32
C SER A 64 -2.24 -7.43 -7.97
N LEU A 65 -2.33 -6.23 -7.39
CA LEU A 65 -1.23 -5.53 -6.78
C LEU A 65 -1.28 -5.77 -5.27
N LEU A 66 -0.18 -6.23 -4.69
CA LEU A 66 0.01 -6.45 -3.27
C LEU A 66 0.99 -5.40 -2.74
N LEU A 67 0.56 -4.64 -1.75
CA LEU A 67 1.36 -3.63 -1.08
C LEU A 67 1.55 -4.03 0.38
N ILE A 68 2.78 -4.01 0.84
CA ILE A 68 3.14 -4.35 2.21
C ILE A 68 3.89 -3.15 2.80
N PHE A 69 3.33 -2.58 3.85
CA PHE A 69 3.94 -1.50 4.61
C PHE A 69 4.29 -2.02 6.00
N GLU A 70 5.51 -1.75 6.46
CA GLU A 70 5.96 -2.11 7.80
C GLU A 70 6.60 -0.91 8.50
N VAL A 71 6.25 -0.70 9.77
CA VAL A 71 6.95 0.24 10.65
C VAL A 71 7.13 -0.38 12.03
N SER A 72 8.31 -0.15 12.62
CA SER A 72 8.58 -0.45 14.03
C SER A 72 8.55 0.85 14.82
N LEU A 73 7.67 0.91 15.81
CA LEU A 73 7.39 2.09 16.61
C LEU A 73 7.77 1.83 18.06
N GLU A 74 8.53 2.75 18.65
CA GLU A 74 8.81 2.75 20.09
C GLU A 74 7.73 3.54 20.86
N GLU A 75 7.73 3.44 22.19
CA GLU A 75 6.80 4.22 23.01
C GLU A 75 7.06 5.73 22.82
N GLY A 76 6.01 6.49 22.49
CA GLY A 76 6.11 7.93 22.21
C GLY A 76 6.57 8.29 20.79
N ASP A 77 6.74 7.29 19.92
CA ASP A 77 7.13 7.50 18.53
C ASP A 77 6.02 8.19 17.71
N LYS A 78 6.38 9.29 17.04
CA LYS A 78 5.47 10.11 16.22
C LYS A 78 5.43 9.69 14.75
N ARG A 79 6.25 8.71 14.35
CA ARG A 79 6.32 8.22 12.96
C ARG A 79 5.05 7.52 12.49
N ILE A 80 4.16 7.12 13.41
CA ILE A 80 2.85 6.56 13.04
C ILE A 80 2.03 7.50 12.15
N SER A 81 2.12 8.82 12.35
CA SER A 81 1.40 9.77 11.51
C SER A 81 2.00 9.80 10.10
N SER A 82 3.33 9.88 9.99
CA SER A 82 4.02 9.80 8.70
C SER A 82 3.74 8.46 7.99
N PHE A 83 3.68 7.35 8.72
CA PHE A 83 3.32 6.03 8.20
C PHE A 83 1.93 6.04 7.56
N ILE A 84 0.93 6.59 8.26
CA ILE A 84 -0.44 6.71 7.73
C ILE A 84 -0.45 7.61 6.50
N TYR A 85 0.21 8.77 6.54
CA TYR A 85 0.30 9.67 5.39
C TYR A 85 0.94 9.01 4.16
N THR A 86 2.01 8.23 4.35
CA THR A 86 2.64 7.51 3.24
C THR A 86 1.72 6.44 2.65
N ILE A 87 0.92 5.74 3.48
CA ILE A 87 -0.08 4.79 2.97
C ILE A 87 -1.15 5.53 2.16
N ASP A 88 -1.69 6.63 2.69
CA ASP A 88 -2.73 7.43 2.04
C ASP A 88 -2.24 7.99 0.68
N GLU A 89 -1.03 8.54 0.63
CA GLU A 89 -0.41 9.03 -0.60
C GLU A 89 -0.32 7.92 -1.64
N VAL A 90 0.23 6.75 -1.29
CA VAL A 90 0.34 5.61 -2.22
C VAL A 90 -1.04 5.15 -2.72
N LEU A 91 -2.04 5.12 -1.85
CA LEU A 91 -3.42 4.78 -2.25
C LEU A 91 -4.03 5.83 -3.20
N GLU A 92 -3.72 7.11 -3.02
CA GLU A 92 -4.15 8.18 -3.92
C GLU A 92 -3.50 8.05 -5.31
N HIS A 93 -2.21 7.73 -5.37
CA HIS A 93 -1.51 7.43 -6.62
C HIS A 93 -2.17 6.24 -7.36
N ILE A 94 -2.45 5.15 -6.64
CA ILE A 94 -3.13 3.97 -7.21
C ILE A 94 -4.53 4.33 -7.72
N SER A 95 -5.29 5.10 -6.94
CA SER A 95 -6.63 5.56 -7.33
C SER A 95 -6.58 6.41 -8.61
N THR A 96 -5.58 7.30 -8.72
CA THR A 96 -5.36 8.12 -9.91
C THR A 96 -4.99 7.27 -11.12
N MET A 97 -4.07 6.31 -10.97
CA MET A 97 -3.69 5.38 -12.04
C MET A 97 -4.89 4.56 -12.51
N ALA A 98 -5.69 4.05 -11.57
CA ALA A 98 -6.89 3.30 -11.87
C ALA A 98 -7.89 4.14 -12.69
N ARG A 99 -8.13 5.40 -12.31
CA ARG A 99 -8.97 6.32 -13.11
C ARG A 99 -8.42 6.57 -14.52
N VAL A 100 -7.12 6.78 -14.67
CA VAL A 100 -6.47 7.00 -15.98
C VAL A 100 -6.59 5.75 -16.87
N MET A 101 -6.51 4.57 -16.27
CA MET A 101 -6.63 3.29 -16.96
C MET A 101 -8.09 2.86 -17.19
N ASP A 102 -9.08 3.71 -16.87
CA ASP A 102 -10.52 3.41 -16.88
C ASP A 102 -10.89 2.18 -16.03
N ILE A 103 -10.12 1.97 -14.97
CA ILE A 103 -10.35 0.93 -13.97
C ILE A 103 -11.14 1.61 -12.85
N GLY A 104 -12.46 1.40 -12.83
CA GLY A 104 -13.33 1.99 -11.80
C GLY A 104 -12.84 1.65 -10.39
N VAL A 105 -12.66 2.69 -9.55
CA VAL A 105 -12.26 2.59 -8.13
C VAL A 105 -13.51 2.78 -7.29
N ASP A 106 -13.94 1.75 -6.57
CA ASP A 106 -14.96 1.92 -5.53
C ASP A 106 -14.32 2.64 -4.32
N GLU A 107 -15.02 3.64 -3.77
CA GLU A 107 -14.54 4.42 -2.62
C GLU A 107 -14.14 3.50 -1.46
N ILE A 108 -12.92 3.72 -0.94
CA ILE A 108 -12.39 3.01 0.23
C ILE A 108 -13.23 3.46 1.45
N GLN A 109 -14.10 2.57 1.96
CA GLN A 109 -14.87 2.77 3.19
C GLN A 109 -14.15 2.18 4.41
#